data_AF-A0A2A5GLD7-F1
#
_entry.id   AF-A0A2A5GLD7-F1
#
_cell.length_a   1.000
_cell.length_b   1.000
_cell.length_c   1.000
_cell.angle_alpha   90.00
_cell.angle_beta   90.00
_cell.angle_gamma   90.00
#
_symmetry.space_group_name_H-M   'P 1'
#
loop_
_entity.id
_entity.type
_entity.pdbx_description
1 polymer ?
#
loop_
_entity_poly.entity_id
_entity_poly.type
_entity_poly.pdbx_seq_one_letter_code
_entity_poly.pdbx_strand_id
1 'polypeptide(L)'
;MKTIRIISVLVLTLVFSFNFALAEGQKLKEKLSQGTLTIKADIKGCDEDGKKYCPGLNPQSKKAFMCMVAYEDSLSDTCKLGIVEAAMAVRQGAAAIEYSVMSCEEDADKYCLDVQPGQGKIVNCLKAHESEINKACSTALKETGLWNIPTNPK
;
A
#
# COMPACT_ATOMS: atom_id res chain seq x y z
N MET A 1 -11.85 -54.29 -24.77
CA MET A 1 -11.68 -53.04 -25.58
C MET A 1 -12.80 -52.01 -25.40
N LYS A 2 -14.06 -52.38 -25.08
CA LYS A 2 -15.15 -51.41 -24.83
C LYS A 2 -14.97 -50.61 -23.53
N THR A 3 -14.44 -51.22 -22.47
CA THR A 3 -14.21 -50.59 -21.15
C THR A 3 -13.14 -49.50 -21.15
N ILE A 4 -12.09 -49.63 -21.97
CA ILE A 4 -11.01 -48.63 -22.06
C ILE A 4 -11.48 -47.33 -22.75
N ARG A 5 -12.35 -47.44 -23.78
CA ARG A 5 -12.93 -46.26 -24.45
C ARG A 5 -13.93 -45.50 -23.58
N ILE A 6 -14.67 -46.19 -22.72
CA ILE A 6 -15.62 -45.56 -21.78
C ILE A 6 -14.89 -44.74 -20.71
N ILE A 7 -13.74 -45.24 -20.22
CA ILE A 7 -12.92 -44.53 -19.22
C ILE A 7 -12.28 -43.27 -19.83
N SER A 8 -11.76 -43.32 -21.06
CA SER A 8 -11.18 -42.12 -21.72
C SER A 8 -12.22 -41.03 -22.00
N VAL A 9 -13.46 -41.37 -22.35
CA VAL A 9 -14.51 -40.37 -22.64
C VAL A 9 -15.02 -39.73 -21.34
N LEU A 10 -15.14 -40.49 -20.26
CA LEU A 10 -15.54 -39.97 -18.94
C LEU A 10 -14.50 -39.01 -18.33
N VAL A 11 -13.20 -39.27 -18.53
CA VAL A 11 -12.14 -38.38 -18.04
C VAL A 11 -12.08 -37.07 -18.84
N LEU A 12 -12.33 -37.11 -20.15
CA LEU A 12 -12.33 -35.91 -21.01
C LEU A 12 -13.52 -34.97 -20.78
N THR A 13 -14.71 -35.50 -20.44
CA THR A 13 -15.89 -34.65 -20.14
C THR A 13 -15.86 -34.06 -18.73
N LEU A 14 -15.22 -34.75 -17.77
CA LEU A 14 -15.01 -34.20 -16.42
C LEU A 14 -14.05 -33.01 -16.45
N VAL A 15 -12.99 -33.02 -17.28
CA VAL A 15 -12.03 -31.90 -17.35
C VAL A 15 -12.65 -30.63 -17.98
N PHE A 16 -13.63 -30.76 -18.88
CA PHE A 16 -14.29 -29.59 -19.51
C PHE A 16 -15.34 -28.91 -18.63
N SER A 17 -15.89 -29.62 -17.64
CA SER A 17 -17.01 -29.09 -16.82
C SER A 17 -16.55 -28.32 -15.58
N PHE A 18 -15.27 -28.39 -15.20
CA PHE A 18 -14.74 -27.74 -14.00
C PHE A 18 -13.97 -26.44 -14.26
N ASN A 19 -14.01 -25.89 -15.48
CA ASN A 19 -13.38 -24.60 -15.80
C ASN A 19 -14.38 -23.43 -15.91
N PHE A 20 -15.55 -23.53 -15.28
CA PHE A 20 -16.46 -22.39 -15.08
C PHE A 20 -16.49 -21.99 -13.59
N ALA A 21 -15.33 -21.72 -13.02
CA ALA A 21 -15.23 -21.02 -11.74
C ALA A 21 -13.91 -20.26 -11.73
N LEU A 22 -13.90 -19.05 -12.30
CA LEU A 22 -12.95 -17.96 -12.00
C LEU A 22 -13.32 -16.76 -12.87
N ALA A 23 -14.35 -16.04 -12.43
CA ALA A 23 -14.48 -14.61 -12.70
C ALA A 23 -15.23 -13.94 -11.53
N GLU A 24 -14.89 -14.29 -10.28
CA GLU A 24 -15.08 -13.35 -9.19
C GLU A 24 -13.92 -12.36 -9.31
N GLY A 25 -14.19 -11.17 -9.83
CA GLY A 25 -13.18 -10.11 -9.93
C GLY A 25 -12.54 -9.88 -8.57
N GLN A 26 -11.20 -9.83 -8.51
CA GLN A 26 -10.47 -9.59 -7.27
C GLN A 26 -10.92 -8.26 -6.66
N LYS A 27 -11.54 -8.30 -5.47
CA LYS A 27 -11.91 -7.08 -4.72
C LYS A 27 -10.67 -6.22 -4.44
N LEU A 28 -10.87 -4.91 -4.32
CA LEU A 28 -9.80 -3.95 -4.11
C LEU A 28 -8.95 -4.30 -2.89
N LYS A 29 -9.56 -4.77 -1.80
CA LYS A 29 -8.83 -5.22 -0.60
C LYS A 29 -7.78 -6.28 -0.91
N GLU A 30 -8.06 -7.21 -1.83
CA GLU A 30 -7.11 -8.24 -2.24
C GLU A 30 -5.98 -7.66 -3.11
N LYS A 31 -6.31 -6.73 -4.01
CA LYS A 31 -5.29 -6.00 -4.80
C LYS A 31 -4.37 -5.17 -3.91
N LEU A 32 -4.93 -4.57 -2.86
CA LEU A 32 -4.18 -3.75 -1.90
C LEU A 32 -3.30 -4.60 -0.97
N SER A 33 -3.77 -5.78 -0.55
CA SER A 33 -2.99 -6.68 0.32
C SER A 33 -1.73 -7.24 -0.36
N GLN A 34 -1.74 -7.30 -1.69
CA GLN A 34 -0.58 -7.71 -2.50
C GLN A 34 0.36 -6.53 -2.82
N GLY A 35 -0.06 -5.29 -2.53
CA GLY A 35 0.73 -4.10 -2.77
C GLY A 35 1.84 -3.89 -1.73
N THR A 36 2.96 -3.33 -2.17
CA THR A 36 3.99 -2.81 -1.24
C THR A 36 3.84 -1.31 -1.10
N LEU A 37 3.71 -0.83 0.13
CA LEU A 37 3.74 0.60 0.44
C LEU A 37 5.19 1.05 0.66
N THR A 38 5.68 1.97 -0.15
CA THR A 38 7.00 2.61 0.05
C THR A 38 6.79 4.00 0.62
N ILE A 39 7.23 4.22 1.86
CA ILE A 39 7.17 5.51 2.53
C ILE A 39 8.57 6.10 2.56
N LYS A 40 8.73 7.31 2.01
CA LYS A 40 9.91 8.13 2.24
C LYS A 40 9.65 8.96 3.50
N ALA A 41 10.42 8.73 4.55
CA ALA A 41 10.36 9.49 5.78
C ALA A 41 11.68 10.25 5.96
N ASP A 42 11.60 11.57 6.06
CA ASP A 42 12.76 12.41 6.34
C ASP A 42 12.97 12.49 7.85
N ILE A 43 13.99 11.81 8.36
CA ILE A 43 14.38 11.86 9.77
C ILE A 43 15.36 13.02 9.93
N LYS A 44 14.95 14.07 10.65
CA LYS A 44 15.77 15.26 10.90
C LYS A 44 16.69 15.05 12.10
N GLY A 45 17.79 15.80 12.15
CA GLY A 45 18.62 15.89 13.36
C GLY A 45 19.59 14.73 13.58
N CYS A 46 19.70 13.79 12.66
CA CYS A 46 20.56 12.61 12.81
C CYS A 46 21.89 12.68 12.05
N ASP A 47 22.21 13.81 11.40
CA ASP A 47 23.40 13.93 10.55
C ASP A 47 24.72 13.80 11.33
N GLU A 48 24.81 14.42 12.51
CA GLU A 48 26.03 14.37 13.34
C GLU A 48 26.21 12.99 13.97
N ASP A 49 25.13 12.43 14.52
CA ASP A 49 25.13 11.07 15.08
C ASP A 49 25.45 10.02 14.01
N GLY A 50 24.90 10.17 12.80
CA GLY A 50 25.19 9.29 11.67
C GLY A 50 26.66 9.30 11.28
N LYS A 51 27.30 10.48 11.23
CA LYS A 51 28.74 10.60 10.95
C LYS A 51 29.59 9.96 12.06
N LYS A 52 29.16 10.09 13.31
CA LYS A 52 29.90 9.60 14.48
C LYS A 52 29.80 8.08 14.65
N TYR A 53 28.59 7.53 14.60
CA TYR A 53 28.33 6.12 14.92
C TYR A 53 28.28 5.23 13.69
N CYS A 54 27.94 5.78 12.53
CA CYS A 54 27.71 5.04 11.29
C CYS A 54 28.51 5.60 10.09
N PRO A 55 29.84 5.82 10.23
CA PRO A 55 30.65 6.45 9.18
C PRO A 55 30.66 5.60 7.90
N GLY A 56 30.59 6.27 6.74
CA GLY A 56 30.65 5.63 5.42
C GLY A 56 29.36 4.99 4.93
N LEU A 57 28.26 5.07 5.69
CA LEU A 57 26.94 4.62 5.24
C LEU A 57 26.16 5.77 4.59
N ASN A 58 25.37 5.45 3.55
CA ASN A 58 24.40 6.39 2.99
C ASN A 58 23.26 6.60 4.00
N PRO A 59 22.99 7.84 4.47
CA PRO A 59 21.97 8.11 5.50
C PRO A 59 20.57 7.61 5.15
N GLN A 60 20.21 7.55 3.87
CA GLN A 60 18.90 7.10 3.41
C GLN A 60 18.83 5.59 3.19
N SER A 61 19.90 4.85 3.46
CA SER A 61 19.93 3.40 3.27
C SER A 61 19.38 2.66 4.48
N LYS A 62 18.75 1.51 4.21
CA LYS A 62 18.35 0.55 5.26
C LYS A 62 19.51 0.19 6.20
N LYS A 63 20.74 0.11 5.67
CA LYS A 63 21.94 -0.17 6.47
C LYS A 63 22.25 0.94 7.47
N ALA A 64 22.17 2.21 7.06
CA ALA A 64 22.37 3.34 7.97
C ALA A 64 21.31 3.36 9.06
N PHE A 65 20.03 3.16 8.71
CA PHE A 65 18.96 3.07 9.69
C PHE A 65 19.21 1.94 10.70
N MET A 66 19.53 0.73 10.24
CA MET A 66 19.81 -0.40 11.14
C MET A 66 21.06 -0.16 12.02
N CYS A 67 22.09 0.51 11.49
CA CYS A 67 23.25 0.92 12.28
C CYS A 67 22.84 1.90 13.39
N MET A 68 22.05 2.94 13.07
CA MET A 68 21.61 3.94 14.05
C MET A 68 20.78 3.32 15.18
N VAL A 69 19.91 2.35 14.87
CA VAL A 69 19.13 1.60 15.87
C VAL A 69 20.03 0.85 16.85
N ALA A 70 21.19 0.33 16.41
CA ALA A 70 22.13 -0.33 17.31
C ALA A 70 22.79 0.62 18.33
N TYR A 71 22.72 1.93 18.08
CA TYR A 71 23.27 2.98 18.95
C TYR A 71 22.20 3.87 19.56
N GLU A 72 20.93 3.44 19.58
CA GLU A 72 19.77 4.24 20.00
C GLU A 72 20.01 5.00 21.31
N ASP A 73 20.52 4.33 22.34
CA ASP A 73 20.79 4.95 23.64
C ASP A 73 21.85 6.06 23.57
N SER A 74 22.81 5.94 22.65
CA SER A 74 23.94 6.86 22.46
C SER A 74 23.64 8.02 21.50
N LEU A 75 22.48 8.01 20.83
CA LEU A 75 22.05 9.11 19.97
C LEU A 75 21.75 10.37 20.76
N SER A 76 21.96 11.52 20.13
CA SER A 76 21.55 12.81 20.68
C SER A 76 20.03 12.90 20.88
N ASP A 77 19.60 13.74 21.82
CA ASP A 77 18.17 14.03 22.02
C ASP A 77 17.53 14.61 20.75
N THR A 78 18.30 15.39 19.97
CA THR A 78 17.84 15.93 18.69
C THR A 78 17.55 14.83 17.67
N CYS A 79 18.43 13.83 17.53
CA CYS A 79 18.20 12.72 16.62
C CYS A 79 17.06 11.81 17.11
N LYS A 80 17.01 11.52 18.42
CA LYS A 80 15.90 10.75 19.03
C LYS A 80 14.55 11.42 18.77
N LEU A 81 14.47 12.74 18.97
CA LEU A 81 13.26 13.51 18.69
C LEU A 81 12.88 13.43 17.20
N GLY A 82 13.84 13.57 16.29
CA GLY A 82 13.59 13.45 14.84
C GLY A 82 13.06 12.07 14.44
N ILE A 83 13.54 11.00 15.06
CA ILE A 83 13.01 9.63 14.85
C ILE A 83 11.55 9.54 15.34
N VAL A 84 11.26 10.08 16.52
CA VAL A 84 9.90 10.07 17.10
C VAL A 84 8.94 10.88 16.23
N GLU A 85 9.32 12.07 15.77
CA GLU A 85 8.54 12.90 14.86
C GLU A 85 8.23 12.17 13.55
N ALA A 86 9.24 11.56 12.93
CA ALA A 86 9.05 10.77 11.71
C ALA A 86 8.12 9.58 11.95
N ALA A 87 8.29 8.85 13.06
CA ALA A 87 7.42 7.73 13.41
C ALA A 87 5.95 8.16 13.62
N MET A 88 5.72 9.31 14.27
CA MET A 88 4.38 9.87 14.44
C MET A 88 3.76 10.25 13.09
N ALA A 89 4.52 10.88 12.20
CA ALA A 89 4.05 11.22 10.86
C ALA A 89 3.64 9.98 10.06
N VAL A 90 4.45 8.90 10.13
CA VAL A 90 4.12 7.61 9.48
C VAL A 90 2.83 7.02 10.04
N ARG A 91 2.65 7.03 11.38
CA ARG A 91 1.44 6.51 12.02
C ARG A 91 0.19 7.30 11.63
N GLN A 92 0.28 8.62 11.63
CA GLN A 92 -0.82 9.49 11.20
C GLN A 92 -1.18 9.25 9.74
N GLY A 93 -0.17 9.12 8.86
CA GLY A 93 -0.38 8.77 7.46
C GLY A 93 -1.05 7.41 7.28
N ALA A 94 -0.66 6.40 8.05
CA ALA A 94 -1.29 5.07 8.02
C ALA A 94 -2.77 5.14 8.45
N ALA A 95 -3.07 5.84 9.54
CA ALA A 95 -4.45 6.04 10.00
C ALA A 95 -5.31 6.79 8.97
N ALA A 96 -4.75 7.80 8.31
CA ALA A 96 -5.42 8.54 7.24
C ALA A 96 -5.75 7.65 6.03
N ILE A 97 -4.81 6.77 5.64
CA ILE A 97 -5.02 5.77 4.59
C ILE A 97 -6.12 4.79 5.00
N GLU A 98 -6.07 4.25 6.22
CA GLU A 98 -7.06 3.28 6.73
C GLU A 98 -8.47 3.87 6.72
N TYR A 99 -8.66 5.06 7.29
CA TYR A 99 -9.94 5.75 7.29
C TYR A 99 -10.49 5.96 5.86
N SER A 100 -9.62 6.34 4.93
CA SER A 100 -10.01 6.56 3.54
C SER A 100 -10.35 5.26 2.82
N VAL A 101 -9.59 4.18 3.06
CA VAL A 101 -9.89 2.85 2.50
C VAL A 101 -11.26 2.38 2.99
N MET A 102 -11.51 2.44 4.30
CA MET A 102 -12.81 2.04 4.87
C MET A 102 -13.97 2.86 4.31
N SER A 103 -13.76 4.15 4.05
CA SER A 103 -14.80 5.04 3.53
C SER A 103 -15.06 4.87 2.03
N CYS A 104 -14.09 4.32 1.28
CA CYS A 104 -14.10 4.28 -0.18
C CYS A 104 -14.10 2.86 -0.78
N GLU A 105 -14.01 1.79 0.03
CA GLU A 105 -13.85 0.41 -0.46
C GLU A 105 -14.94 0.04 -1.47
N GLU A 106 -16.20 0.26 -1.13
CA GLU A 106 -17.35 -0.06 -2.00
C GLU A 106 -17.34 0.75 -3.31
N ASP A 107 -17.06 2.05 -3.21
CA ASP A 107 -16.97 2.93 -4.38
C ASP A 107 -15.83 2.51 -5.31
N ALA A 108 -14.68 2.19 -4.73
CA ALA A 108 -13.51 1.82 -5.49
C ALA A 108 -13.64 0.41 -6.09
N ASP A 109 -14.31 -0.52 -5.42
CA ASP A 109 -14.72 -1.81 -6.00
C ASP A 109 -15.67 -1.62 -7.20
N LYS A 110 -16.58 -0.65 -7.12
CA LYS A 110 -17.59 -0.42 -8.16
C LYS A 110 -17.02 0.30 -9.39
N TYR A 111 -16.22 1.34 -9.19
CA TYR A 111 -15.79 2.23 -10.27
C TYR A 111 -14.32 2.05 -10.67
N CYS A 112 -13.48 1.50 -9.80
CA CYS A 112 -12.02 1.54 -9.95
C CYS A 112 -11.36 0.16 -9.88
N LEU A 113 -12.11 -0.94 -10.02
CA LEU A 113 -11.60 -2.30 -9.86
C LEU A 113 -10.48 -2.64 -10.85
N ASP A 114 -10.54 -2.11 -12.08
CA ASP A 114 -9.55 -2.35 -13.13
C ASP A 114 -8.30 -1.46 -12.99
N VAL A 115 -8.32 -0.48 -12.08
CA VAL A 115 -7.20 0.41 -11.85
C VAL A 115 -6.13 -0.29 -11.02
N GLN A 116 -4.88 -0.25 -11.48
CA GLN A 116 -3.75 -0.77 -10.73
C GLN A 116 -3.45 0.13 -9.51
N PRO A 117 -3.33 -0.43 -8.28
CA PRO A 117 -2.96 0.35 -7.11
C PRO A 117 -1.59 1.02 -7.20
N GLY A 118 -1.37 2.03 -6.35
CA GLY A 118 -0.12 2.79 -6.24
C GLY A 118 -0.17 4.16 -6.89
N GLN A 119 0.76 5.04 -6.49
CA GLN A 119 0.96 6.40 -7.06
C GLN A 119 -0.32 7.27 -7.10
N GLY A 120 -1.26 7.05 -6.18
CA GLY A 120 -2.52 7.79 -6.13
C GLY A 120 -3.52 7.47 -7.25
N LYS A 121 -3.28 6.44 -8.07
CA LYS A 121 -4.15 6.09 -9.22
C LYS A 121 -5.60 5.81 -8.82
N ILE A 122 -5.82 5.07 -7.74
CA ILE A 122 -7.17 4.76 -7.23
C ILE A 122 -7.88 6.04 -6.78
N VAL A 123 -7.17 6.93 -6.06
CA VAL A 123 -7.73 8.22 -5.64
C VAL A 123 -8.12 9.06 -6.85
N ASN A 124 -7.29 9.11 -7.90
CA ASN A 124 -7.64 9.85 -9.13
C ASN A 124 -8.86 9.26 -9.85
N CYS A 125 -8.98 7.93 -9.88
CA CYS A 125 -10.18 7.29 -10.40
C CYS A 125 -11.42 7.70 -9.60
N LEU A 126 -11.37 7.62 -8.27
CA LEU A 126 -12.47 8.05 -7.40
C LEU A 126 -12.82 9.54 -7.60
N LYS A 127 -11.81 10.40 -7.82
CA LYS A 127 -12.02 11.82 -8.16
C LYS A 127 -12.74 12.01 -9.50
N ALA A 128 -12.41 11.21 -10.51
CA ALA A 128 -13.09 11.25 -11.80
C ALA A 128 -14.58 10.85 -11.68
N HIS A 129 -14.90 10.03 -10.68
CA HIS A 129 -16.25 9.59 -10.33
C HIS A 129 -16.84 10.36 -9.13
N GLU A 130 -16.37 11.57 -8.81
CA GLU A 130 -16.77 12.29 -7.59
C GLU A 130 -18.30 12.42 -7.42
N SER A 131 -19.03 12.62 -8.51
CA SER A 131 -20.50 12.72 -8.50
C SER A 131 -21.23 11.38 -8.30
N GLU A 132 -20.52 10.26 -8.43
CA GLU A 132 -21.06 8.90 -8.42
C GLU A 132 -20.67 8.12 -7.16
N ILE A 133 -19.64 8.58 -6.44
CA ILE A 133 -19.17 7.98 -5.19
C ILE A 133 -19.94 8.48 -3.96
N ASN A 134 -19.86 7.72 -2.88
CA ASN A 134 -20.46 8.07 -1.60
C ASN A 134 -19.86 9.38 -1.06
N LYS A 135 -20.71 10.22 -0.45
CA LYS A 135 -20.24 11.45 0.21
C LYS A 135 -19.17 11.16 1.26
N ALA A 136 -19.31 10.06 2.02
CA ALA A 136 -18.34 9.62 3.01
C ALA A 136 -16.94 9.41 2.40
N CYS A 137 -16.85 8.74 1.25
CA CYS A 137 -15.57 8.56 0.55
C CYS A 137 -14.93 9.89 0.16
N SER A 138 -15.70 10.76 -0.51
CA SER A 138 -15.18 12.07 -0.96
C SER A 138 -14.74 12.96 0.22
N THR A 139 -15.48 12.92 1.33
CA THR A 139 -15.15 13.65 2.56
C THR A 139 -13.87 13.11 3.18
N ALA A 140 -13.76 11.79 3.37
CA ALA A 140 -12.60 11.16 3.98
C ALA A 140 -11.31 11.48 3.20
N LEU A 141 -11.35 11.38 1.87
CA LEU A 141 -10.20 11.74 1.03
C LEU A 141 -9.81 13.23 1.14
N LYS A 142 -10.78 14.13 1.30
CA LYS A 142 -10.52 15.57 1.46
C LYS A 142 -9.95 15.89 2.84
N GLU A 143 -10.53 15.35 3.90
CA GLU A 143 -10.11 15.57 5.30
C GLU A 143 -8.71 15.02 5.57
N THR A 144 -8.38 13.87 4.99
CA THR A 144 -7.06 13.24 5.12
C THR A 144 -6.01 13.85 4.19
N GLY A 145 -6.40 14.76 3.30
CA GLY A 145 -5.53 15.36 2.30
C GLY A 145 -5.19 14.46 1.11
N LEU A 146 -5.63 13.19 1.11
CA LEU A 146 -5.38 12.26 0.01
C LEU A 146 -5.99 12.73 -1.31
N TRP A 147 -7.07 13.52 -1.27
CA TRP A 147 -7.70 14.13 -2.44
C TRP A 147 -6.72 14.91 -3.32
N ASN A 148 -5.69 15.50 -2.73
CA ASN A 148 -4.68 16.29 -3.43
C ASN A 148 -3.30 15.62 -3.45
N ILE A 149 -3.24 14.29 -3.33
CA ILE A 149 -1.97 13.57 -3.41
C ILE A 149 -1.26 13.85 -4.74
N PRO A 150 0.02 14.24 -4.72
CA PRO A 150 0.83 14.33 -5.93
C PRO A 150 1.01 12.96 -6.57
N THR A 151 0.75 12.85 -7.87
CA THR A 151 0.92 11.60 -8.65
C THR A 151 2.39 11.30 -8.97
N ASN A 152 3.30 12.20 -8.63
CA ASN A 152 4.74 12.06 -8.84
C ASN A 152 5.49 12.48 -7.56
N PRO A 153 5.65 11.57 -6.58
CA PRO A 153 6.43 11.87 -5.39
C PRO A 153 7.91 12.01 -5.80
N LYS A 154 8.48 13.21 -5.62
CA LYS A 154 9.93 13.43 -5.77
C LYS A 154 10.73 12.50 -4.85
#